data_AF-A0A529SPQ3-F1
#
_entry.id   AF-A0A529SPQ3-F1
#
_cell.length_a   1.000
_cell.length_b   1.000
_cell.length_c   1.000
_cell.angle_alpha   90.00
_cell.angle_beta   90.00
_cell.angle_gamma   90.00
#
_symmetry.space_group_name_H-M   'P 1'
#
loop_
_entity.id
_entity.type
_entity.pdbx_description
1 polymer ?
#
loop_
_entity_poly.entity_id
_entity_poly.type
_entity_poly.pdbx_seq_one_letter_code
_entity_poly.pdbx_strand_id
1 'polypeptide(L)' 'SKGVQEHWTYDNLDHFITSPKKFVKGTAMGFAGLPKEEDRANVIAYLRTLSDNPKPLPQPGAAADASAKPAEAAK' A
#
# COMPACT_ATOMS: atom_id res chain seq x y z
N SER A 1 -7.12 7.74 13.48
CA SER A 1 -6.14 8.73 12.99
C SER A 1 -6.02 8.67 11.48
N LYS A 2 -6.50 9.69 10.75
CA LYS A 2 -6.59 9.69 9.27
C LYS A 2 -5.23 9.61 8.55
N GLY A 3 -4.12 9.97 9.22
CA GLY A 3 -2.79 9.98 8.61
C GLY A 3 -2.22 8.60 8.25
N VAL A 4 -2.56 7.51 8.97
CA VAL A 4 -2.01 6.18 8.67
C VAL A 4 -2.62 5.59 7.39
N GLN A 5 -3.91 5.85 7.15
CA GLN A 5 -4.66 5.36 5.98
C GLN A 5 -4.18 6.00 4.67
N GLU A 6 -3.70 7.24 4.74
CA GLU A 6 -3.23 8.01 3.59
C GLU A 6 -1.84 7.56 3.13
N HIS A 7 -1.04 6.98 4.05
CA HIS A 7 0.34 6.56 3.77
C HIS A 7 0.46 5.10 3.33
N TRP A 8 -0.46 4.21 3.73
CA TRP A 8 -0.41 2.79 3.37
C TRP A 8 -1.32 2.44 2.19
N THR A 9 -0.97 2.98 1.01
CA THR A 9 -1.52 2.54 -0.28
C THR A 9 -0.91 1.19 -0.69
N TYR A 10 -1.52 0.53 -1.68
CA TYR A 10 -0.96 -0.73 -2.21
C TYR A 10 0.43 -0.53 -2.80
N ASP A 11 0.65 0.58 -3.50
CA ASP A 11 1.97 0.90 -4.07
C ASP A 11 3.01 1.14 -2.97
N ASN A 12 2.64 1.86 -1.90
CA ASN A 12 3.55 2.08 -0.78
C ASN A 12 3.82 0.79 0.01
N LEU A 13 2.82 -0.09 0.14
CA LEU A 13 3.00 -1.41 0.73
C LEU A 13 3.93 -2.27 -0.14
N ASP A 14 3.77 -2.24 -1.46
CA ASP A 14 4.63 -2.96 -2.39
C ASP A 14 6.08 -2.51 -2.28
N HIS A 15 6.33 -1.20 -2.31
CA HIS A 15 7.67 -0.64 -2.14
C HIS A 15 8.26 -0.95 -0.76
N PHE A 16 7.45 -0.85 0.29
CA PHE A 16 7.89 -1.16 1.64
C PHE A 16 8.25 -2.64 1.78
N ILE A 17 7.42 -3.57 1.30
CA ILE A 17 7.69 -5.02 1.36
C ILE A 17 8.85 -5.41 0.46
N THR A 18 9.09 -4.67 -0.63
CA THR A 18 10.27 -4.88 -1.50
C THR A 18 11.56 -4.59 -0.76
N SER A 19 11.65 -3.48 -0.01
CA SER A 19 12.82 -3.18 0.81
C SER A 19 12.53 -2.12 1.87
N PRO A 20 12.17 -2.51 3.10
CA PRO A 20 11.74 -1.56 4.14
C PRO A 20 12.80 -0.52 4.46
N LYS A 21 14.07 -0.96 4.58
CA LYS A 21 15.21 -0.09 4.93
C LYS A 21 15.51 0.97 3.85
N LYS A 22 15.23 0.65 2.58
CA LYS A 22 15.42 1.60 1.48
C LYS A 22 14.25 2.57 1.37
N PHE A 23 13.03 2.10 1.63
CA PHE A 23 11.82 2.91 1.52
C PHE A 23 11.64 3.86 2.72
N VAL A 24 11.89 3.39 3.95
CA VAL A 24 11.76 4.17 5.18
C VAL A 24 13.10 4.22 5.91
N LYS A 25 13.78 5.36 5.80
CA LYS A 25 15.07 5.59 6.46
C LYS A 25 14.91 5.52 7.99
N GLY A 26 15.74 4.70 8.64
CA GLY A 26 15.70 4.51 10.08
C GLY A 26 14.61 3.56 10.58
N THR A 27 13.92 2.84 9.70
CA THR A 27 13.00 1.78 10.12
C THR A 27 13.73 0.74 10.98
N ALA A 28 13.09 0.32 12.07
CA ALA A 28 13.58 -0.76 12.92
C ALA A 28 13.39 -2.14 12.26
N MET A 29 12.66 -2.22 11.15
CA MET A 29 12.36 -3.47 10.47
C MET A 29 13.60 -4.08 9.79
N GLY A 30 14.09 -5.19 10.34
CA GLY A 30 15.23 -5.96 9.84
C GLY A 30 14.92 -6.90 8.67
N PHE A 31 13.86 -6.65 7.91
CA PHE A 31 13.42 -7.53 6.83
C PHE A 31 14.18 -7.25 5.52
N ALA A 32 14.62 -8.32 4.85
CA ALA A 32 15.40 -8.22 3.60
C ALA A 32 14.54 -7.75 2.40
N GLY A 33 13.24 -8.07 2.42
CA GLY A 33 12.32 -7.78 1.33
C GLY A 33 11.95 -9.00 0.48
N LEU A 34 10.90 -8.86 -0.34
CA LEU A 34 10.49 -9.89 -1.32
C LEU A 34 10.76 -9.41 -2.76
N PRO A 35 11.64 -10.08 -3.51
CA PRO A 35 11.99 -9.65 -4.87
C PRO A 35 10.90 -9.97 -5.90
N LYS A 36 10.13 -11.04 -5.69
CA LYS A 36 9.06 -11.47 -6.62
C LYS A 36 7.79 -10.67 -6.38
N GLU A 37 7.19 -10.18 -7.46
CA GLU A 37 6.00 -9.34 -7.37
C GLU A 37 4.79 -10.15 -6.93
N GLU A 38 4.68 -11.41 -7.36
CA GLU A 38 3.60 -12.30 -6.97
C GLU A 38 3.59 -12.57 -5.47
N ASP A 39 4.77 -12.76 -4.87
CA ASP A 39 4.90 -12.97 -3.42
C ASP A 39 4.47 -11.72 -2.64
N ARG A 40 4.82 -10.52 -3.14
CA ARG A 40 4.37 -9.26 -2.53
C ARG A 40 2.87 -9.08 -2.66
N ALA A 41 2.30 -9.34 -3.84
CA ALA A 41 0.87 -9.26 -4.08
C ALA A 41 0.09 -10.23 -3.16
N ASN A 42 0.58 -11.45 -2.98
CA ASN A 42 -0.02 -12.43 -2.07
C ASN A 42 0.02 -11.97 -0.60
N VAL A 43 1.15 -11.40 -0.16
CA VAL A 43 1.26 -10.82 1.19
C VAL A 43 0.30 -9.65 1.36
N ILE A 44 0.24 -8.74 0.40
CA ILE A 44 -0.68 -7.59 0.42
C ILE A 44 -2.14 -8.06 0.46
N ALA A 45 -2.49 -9.09 -0.33
CA ALA A 45 -3.82 -9.69 -0.32
C ALA A 45 -4.16 -10.30 1.05
N TYR A 46 -3.21 -10.98 1.69
CA TYR A 46 -3.37 -11.50 3.05
C TYR A 46 -3.51 -10.38 4.09
N LEU A 47 -2.64 -9.37 4.07
CA LEU A 47 -2.74 -8.22 4.99
C LEU A 47 -4.09 -7.49 4.84
N ARG A 48 -4.65 -7.45 3.63
CA ARG A 48 -5.99 -6.89 3.40
C ARG A 48 -7.09 -7.68 4.11
N THR A 49 -7.00 -9.01 4.21
CA THR A 49 -8.03 -9.81 4.92
C THR A 49 -8.02 -9.56 6.43
N LEU A 50 -6.89 -9.10 6.97
CA LEU A 50 -6.70 -8.78 8.38
C LEU A 50 -7.00 -7.30 8.70
N SER A 51 -7.34 -6.48 7.71
CA SER A 51 -7.58 -5.06 7.91
C SER A 51 -9.03 -4.81 8.34
N ASP A 52 -9.22 -4.04 9.42
CA ASP A 52 -10.54 -3.57 9.85
C ASP A 52 -11.21 -2.65 8.81
N ASN A 53 -10.42 -2.02 7.94
CA ASN A 53 -10.86 -1.10 6.89
C ASN A 53 -10.10 -1.38 5.59
N PRO A 54 -10.41 -2.47 4.88
CA PRO A 54 -9.65 -2.87 3.71
C PRO A 54 -9.88 -1.88 2.56
N LYS A 55 -8.79 -1.37 1.98
CA LYS A 55 -8.87 -0.53 0.78
C LYS A 55 -9.47 -1.34 -0.39
N PRO A 56 -10.20 -0.70 -1.32
CA PRO A 56 -10.66 -1.38 -2.54
C PRO A 56 -9.47 -1.77 -3.41
N LEU A 57 -9.40 -3.02 -3.85
CA LEU A 57 -8.35 -3.48 -4.75
C LEU A 57 -8.38 -2.67 -6.06
N PRO A 58 -7.22 -2.36 -6.66
CA PRO A 58 -7.18 -1.75 -7.97
C PRO A 58 -7.80 -2.72 -8.97
N GLN A 59 -8.86 -2.30 -9.66
CA GLN A 59 -9.45 -3.14 -10.69
C GLN A 59 -8.50 -3.20 -11.89
N PRO A 60 -8.33 -4.37 -12.55
CA PRO A 60 -7.48 -4.52 -13.75
C PRO A 60 -7.82 -3.63 -14.96
N GLY A 61 -8.75 -2.68 -14.85
CA GLY A 61 -9.04 -1.64 -15.83
C GLY A 61 -9.07 -0.21 -15.28
N ALA A 62 -8.71 0.02 -14.00
CA ALA A 62 -8.81 1.31 -13.32
C ALA A 62 -7.47 2.08 -13.23
N ALA A 63 -6.40 1.61 -13.86
CA ALA A 63 -5.11 2.29 -13.91
C ALA A 63 -5.13 3.65 -14.65
N ALA A 64 -6.29 4.09 -15.15
CA ALA A 64 -6.47 5.40 -15.78
C ALA A 64 -6.87 6.53 -14.80
N ASP A 65 -7.31 6.23 -13.56
CA ASP A 65 -7.90 7.25 -12.66
C ASP A 65 -7.05 7.58 -11.41
N ALA A 66 -5.77 7.22 -11.40
CA ALA A 66 -4.83 7.68 -10.36
C ALA A 66 -4.30 9.12 -10.63
N SER A 67 -4.94 9.87 -11.52
CA SER A 67 -4.66 11.29 -11.80
C SER A 67 -5.94 12.13 -11.80
N ALA A 68 -6.76 12.03 -10.76
CA ALA A 68 -7.82 13.01 -10.50
C ALA A 68 -7.69 13.58 -9.07
N LYS A 69 -7.42 14.89 -9.04
CA LYS A 69 -7.33 15.84 -7.91
C LYS A 69 -8.28 15.58 -6.72
N PRO A 70 -7.92 16.04 -5.51
CA PRO A 70 -8.75 15.94 -4.32
C PRO A 70 -9.95 16.89 -4.45
N ALA A 71 -11.16 16.38 -4.23
CA ALA A 71 -12.37 17.20 -4.09
C ALA A 71 -12.93 17.03 -2.67
N GLU A 72 -12.41 17.89 -1.82
CA GLU A 72 -13.09 18.69 -0.79
C GLU A 72 -14.63 18.54 -0.60
N ALA A 73 -14.99 18.39 0.68
CA ALA A 73 -16.13 18.96 1.40
C ALA A 73 -17.57 18.45 1.24
N ALA A 74 -18.23 18.50 2.42
CA ALA A 74 -19.64 18.71 2.71
C ALA A 74 -20.58 17.49 2.70
N LYS A 75 -20.88 17.01 3.90
CA LYS A 75 -22.13 17.35 4.58
C LYS A 75 -21.95 17.36 6.09
#